data_AF-A0A6P6NNE7-F1
#
_entry.id   AF-A0A6P6NNE7-F1
#
_cell.length_a   1.000
_cell.length_b   1.000
_cell.length_c   1.000
_cell.angle_alpha   90.00
_cell.angle_beta   90.00
_cell.angle_gamma   90.00
#
_symmetry.space_group_name_H-M   'P 1'
#
loop_
_entity.id
_entity.type
_entity.pdbx_description
1 polymer ?
#
loop_
_entity_poly.entity_id
_entity_poly.type
_entity_poly.pdbx_seq_one_letter_code
_entity_poly.pdbx_strand_id
1 'polypeptide(L)'
;MGKGKYFWDNPRKVGSLVTGQNGKKFYRGPGYKISNYITHDRLKSRSFIKGDDAIFLLSLEDVTGLLKTKRPKIKDLQLEIDDREAEEDPKRQMNPRVLGPWTKRSP
;
A
#
# COMPACT_ATOMS: atom_id res chain seq x y z
N MET A 1 7.53 31.33 8.83
CA MET A 1 7.76 29.92 8.48
C MET A 1 8.21 29.84 7.03
N GLY A 2 9.47 29.50 6.76
CA GLY A 2 9.98 29.40 5.39
C GLY A 2 9.26 28.29 4.62
N LYS A 3 8.89 28.53 3.35
CA LYS A 3 8.30 27.52 2.47
C LYS A 3 9.23 26.29 2.44
N GLY A 4 8.75 25.15 2.94
CA GLY A 4 9.50 23.91 2.93
C GLY A 4 9.92 23.55 1.50
N LYS A 5 11.18 23.15 1.32
CA LYS A 5 11.67 22.69 0.01
C LYS A 5 10.98 21.37 -0.32
N TYR A 6 10.36 21.27 -1.50
CA TYR A 6 9.78 20.00 -1.97
C TYR A 6 10.90 19.00 -2.29
N PHE A 7 10.80 17.78 -1.75
CA PHE A 7 11.84 16.76 -1.87
C PHE A 7 12.17 16.40 -3.33
N TRP A 8 11.16 16.39 -4.20
CA TRP A 8 11.25 16.04 -5.62
C TRP A 8 11.25 17.26 -6.58
N ASP A 9 11.53 18.48 -6.10
CA ASP A 9 11.65 19.68 -6.97
C ASP A 9 12.89 19.58 -7.89
N ASN A 10 13.03 20.57 -8.77
CA ASN A 10 14.18 20.78 -9.64
C ASN A 10 15.51 20.62 -8.86
N PRO A 11 16.40 19.68 -9.26
CA PRO A 11 17.66 19.43 -8.59
C PRO A 11 18.57 20.65 -8.44
N ARG A 12 18.44 21.68 -9.29
CA ARG A 12 19.19 22.94 -9.15
C ARG A 12 18.78 23.75 -7.90
N LYS A 13 17.57 23.53 -7.37
CA LYS A 13 17.03 24.19 -6.17
C LYS A 13 17.24 23.38 -4.90
N VAL A 14 17.09 22.05 -4.99
CA VAL A 14 17.03 21.15 -3.82
C VAL A 14 18.16 20.13 -3.75
N GLY A 15 18.97 20.02 -4.81
CA GLY A 15 20.06 19.07 -4.90
C GLY A 15 21.43 19.64 -4.55
N SER A 16 22.44 18.80 -4.73
CA SER A 16 23.86 19.13 -4.55
C SER A 16 24.60 19.06 -5.89
N LEU A 17 25.58 19.94 -6.09
CA LEU A 17 26.46 19.88 -7.25
C LEU A 17 27.42 18.69 -7.11
N VAL A 18 27.47 17.82 -8.12
CA VAL A 18 28.30 16.62 -8.18
C VAL A 18 29.15 16.66 -9.44
N THR A 19 30.37 16.15 -9.35
CA THR A 19 31.27 15.95 -10.50
C THR A 19 31.19 14.50 -10.94
N GLY A 20 30.78 14.26 -12.19
CA GLY A 20 30.77 12.92 -12.79
C GLY A 20 32.18 12.42 -13.10
N GLN A 21 32.30 11.12 -13.40
CA GLN A 21 33.58 10.49 -13.74
C GLN A 21 34.25 11.10 -14.98
N ASN A 22 33.47 11.68 -15.89
CA ASN A 22 33.95 12.41 -17.07
C ASN A 22 34.31 13.88 -16.79
N GLY A 23 34.38 14.30 -15.52
CA GLY A 23 34.68 15.67 -15.11
C GLY A 23 33.54 16.67 -15.27
N LYS A 24 32.41 16.29 -15.87
CA LYS A 24 31.24 17.18 -16.03
C LYS A 24 30.50 17.35 -14.71
N LYS A 25 30.04 18.57 -14.44
CA LYS A 25 29.27 18.90 -13.23
C LYS A 25 27.77 18.86 -13.50
N PHE A 26 27.01 18.31 -12.56
CA PHE A 26 25.54 18.27 -12.61
C PHE A 26 24.94 18.35 -11.20
N TYR A 27 23.69 18.79 -11.10
CA TYR A 27 22.97 18.81 -9.82
C TYR A 27 22.24 17.48 -9.61
N ARG A 28 22.45 16.85 -8.46
CA ARG A 28 21.79 15.61 -8.04
C ARG A 28 20.80 15.91 -6.91
N GLY A 29 19.53 15.56 -7.09
CA GLY A 29 18.49 15.73 -6.08
C GLY A 29 18.70 14.84 -4.84
N PRO A 30 17.88 15.02 -3.79
CA PRO A 30 17.88 14.16 -2.62
C PRO A 30 17.65 12.69 -2.99
N GLY A 31 18.41 11.77 -2.39
CA GLY A 31 18.25 10.33 -2.63
C GLY A 31 17.19 9.74 -1.71
N TYR A 32 16.13 9.15 -2.27
CA TYR A 32 15.20 8.30 -1.54
C TYR A 32 15.61 6.84 -1.70
N LYS A 33 15.80 6.14 -0.59
CA LYS A 33 16.27 4.74 -0.60
C LYS A 33 15.81 3.99 0.64
N ILE A 34 15.76 2.67 0.52
CA ILE A 34 15.62 1.74 1.65
C ILE A 34 17.06 1.40 2.10
N SER A 35 17.31 1.43 3.41
CA SER A 35 18.65 1.14 3.96
C SER A 35 19.06 -0.32 3.77
N ASN A 36 18.10 -1.25 3.84
CA ASN A 36 18.34 -2.69 3.78
C ASN A 36 17.66 -3.30 2.54
N TYR A 37 18.31 -3.22 1.37
CA TYR A 37 17.78 -3.81 0.13
C TYR A 37 17.85 -5.35 0.15
N ILE A 38 19.03 -5.91 0.42
CA ILE A 38 19.26 -7.36 0.55
C ILE A 38 20.41 -7.59 1.52
N THR A 39 20.31 -8.61 2.38
CA THR A 39 21.41 -9.00 3.28
C THR A 39 22.56 -9.62 2.49
N HIS A 40 23.80 -9.46 2.96
CA HIS A 40 24.99 -10.03 2.32
C HIS A 40 24.90 -11.55 2.11
N ASP A 41 24.37 -12.32 3.07
CA ASP A 41 24.24 -13.78 2.92
C ASP A 41 23.26 -14.15 1.80
N ARG A 42 22.12 -13.45 1.71
CA ARG A 42 21.16 -13.63 0.62
C ARG A 42 21.74 -13.26 -0.74
N LEU A 43 22.53 -12.18 -0.81
CA LEU A 43 23.23 -11.76 -2.03
C LEU A 43 24.16 -12.86 -2.57
N LYS A 44 24.76 -13.69 -1.68
CA LYS A 44 25.67 -14.80 -2.05
C LYS A 44 24.98 -16.15 -2.27
N SER A 45 23.75 -16.33 -1.78
CA SER A 45 23.09 -17.64 -1.73
C SER A 45 22.57 -18.17 -3.08
N ARG A 46 22.30 -17.27 -4.04
CA ARG A 46 21.71 -17.57 -5.36
C ARG A 46 22.52 -16.87 -6.46
N SER A 47 22.06 -16.96 -7.70
CA SER A 47 22.70 -16.34 -8.86
C SER A 47 22.49 -14.82 -8.97
N PHE A 48 22.41 -14.11 -7.83
CA PHE A 48 22.44 -12.64 -7.84
C PHE A 48 23.81 -12.10 -8.26
N ILE A 49 24.88 -12.84 -7.94
CA ILE A 49 26.23 -12.63 -8.47
C ILE A 49 26.59 -13.85 -9.31
N LYS A 50 26.98 -13.65 -10.57
CA LYS A 50 27.43 -14.72 -11.46
C LYS A 50 28.58 -14.21 -12.31
N GLY A 51 29.72 -14.91 -12.29
CA GLY A 51 30.92 -14.46 -13.00
C GLY A 51 31.51 -13.15 -12.46
N ASP A 52 31.32 -12.88 -11.15
CA ASP A 52 31.64 -11.61 -10.48
C ASP A 52 30.78 -10.41 -10.93
N ASP A 53 29.74 -10.65 -11.74
CA ASP A 53 28.82 -9.62 -12.20
C ASP A 53 27.49 -9.64 -11.43
N ALA A 54 26.88 -8.45 -11.32
CA ALA A 54 25.52 -8.26 -10.82
C ALA A 54 24.72 -7.39 -11.80
N ILE A 55 23.44 -7.71 -11.99
CA ILE A 55 22.54 -6.99 -12.90
C ILE A 55 21.43 -6.33 -12.09
N PHE A 56 21.28 -5.01 -12.25
CA PHE A 56 20.18 -4.23 -11.67
C PHE A 56 19.20 -3.87 -12.78
N LEU A 57 17.93 -4.28 -12.62
CA LEU A 57 16.85 -3.93 -13.53
C LEU A 57 16.11 -2.70 -12.98
N LEU A 58 15.90 -1.70 -13.82
CA LEU A 58 15.23 -0.45 -13.46
C LEU A 58 14.10 -0.21 -14.45
N SER A 59 12.91 0.07 -13.93
CA SER A 59 11.76 0.58 -14.69
C SER A 59 11.29 1.89 -14.07
N LEU A 60 10.91 2.85 -14.92
CA LEU A 60 10.36 4.12 -14.50
C LEU A 60 9.11 4.40 -15.33
N GLU A 61 7.96 4.40 -14.67
CA GLU A 61 6.66 4.53 -15.30
C GLU A 61 5.84 5.59 -14.57
N ASP A 62 5.02 6.33 -15.30
CA ASP A 62 4.03 7.21 -14.69
C ASP A 62 2.82 6.39 -14.22
N VAL A 63 2.58 6.39 -12.92
CA VAL A 63 1.48 5.67 -12.27
C VAL A 63 0.31 6.58 -11.90
N THR A 64 0.28 7.84 -12.36
CA THR A 64 -0.84 8.78 -12.09
C THR A 64 -2.19 8.23 -12.51
N GLY A 65 -2.23 7.35 -13.53
CA GLY A 65 -3.44 6.65 -13.97
C GLY A 65 -4.15 5.84 -12.87
N LEU A 66 -3.41 5.35 -11.86
CA LEU A 66 -3.98 4.60 -10.74
C LEU A 66 -4.90 5.45 -9.84
N LEU A 67 -4.78 6.78 -9.91
CA LEU A 67 -5.66 7.69 -9.17
C LEU A 67 -7.09 7.72 -9.74
N LYS A 68 -7.30 7.26 -10.98
CA LYS A 68 -8.62 7.24 -11.63
C LYS A 68 -9.51 6.08 -11.16
N THR A 69 -8.96 5.17 -10.34
CA THR A 69 -9.72 4.06 -9.75
C THR A 69 -10.79 4.63 -8.82
N LYS A 70 -12.04 4.70 -9.29
CA LYS A 70 -13.18 5.08 -8.47
C LYS A 70 -13.32 4.03 -7.36
N ARG A 71 -13.15 4.42 -6.10
CA ARG A 71 -13.77 3.66 -5.01
C ARG A 71 -15.29 3.71 -5.26
N PRO A 72 -16.02 2.59 -5.26
CA PRO A 72 -17.48 2.65 -5.30
C PRO A 72 -17.94 3.56 -4.17
N LYS A 73 -18.84 4.50 -4.49
CA LYS A 73 -19.35 5.40 -3.45
C LYS A 73 -20.23 4.53 -2.54
N ILE A 74 -20.19 4.77 -1.24
CA ILE A 74 -20.98 4.01 -0.24
C ILE A 74 -22.47 3.98 -0.60
N LYS A 75 -22.99 4.99 -1.32
CA LYS A 75 -24.37 5.02 -1.83
C LYS A 75 -24.70 3.87 -2.78
N ASP A 76 -23.73 3.42 -3.57
CA ASP A 76 -23.90 2.35 -4.55
C ASP A 76 -24.04 0.98 -3.83
N LEU A 77 -23.59 0.87 -2.57
CA LEU A 77 -23.71 -0.34 -1.73
C LEU A 77 -25.03 -0.43 -0.97
N GLN A 78 -25.71 0.71 -0.73
CA GLN A 78 -26.98 0.73 0.02
C GLN A 78 -28.15 0.23 -0.83
N LEU A 79 -28.14 0.52 -2.14
CA LEU A 79 -29.16 0.03 -3.08
C LEU A 79 -29.17 -1.51 -3.21
N GLU A 80 -28.03 -2.20 -3.03
CA GLU A 80 -27.97 -3.67 -3.11
C GLU A 80 -28.49 -4.39 -1.85
N ILE A 81 -28.63 -3.67 -0.72
CA ILE A 81 -29.09 -4.25 0.55
C ILE A 81 -30.63 -4.23 0.62
N ASP A 82 -31.27 -3.17 0.11
CA ASP A 82 -32.73 -3.03 0.14
C ASP A 82 -33.46 -4.11 -0.69
N ASP A 83 -32.84 -4.64 -1.75
CA ASP A 83 -33.45 -5.66 -2.61
C ASP A 83 -33.44 -7.08 -2.00
N ARG A 84 -32.72 -7.32 -0.88
CA ARG A 84 -32.60 -8.66 -0.26
C ARG A 84 -33.51 -8.91 0.94
N GLU A 85 -34.26 -7.91 1.43
CA GLU A 85 -35.14 -8.07 2.60
C GLU A 85 -36.60 -8.43 2.24
N ALA A 86 -36.94 -8.58 0.96
CA ALA A 86 -38.33 -8.80 0.51
C ALA A 86 -38.78 -10.28 0.43
N GLU A 87 -38.00 -11.25 0.90
CA GLU A 87 -38.47 -12.63 1.09
C GLU A 87 -38.79 -12.85 2.58
N GLU A 88 -39.99 -12.43 3.01
CA GLU A 88 -40.54 -12.78 4.33
C GLU A 88 -40.74 -14.30 4.46
N ASP A 89 -39.98 -14.95 5.34
CA ASP A 89 -40.21 -16.32 5.81
C ASP A 89 -41.53 -16.36 6.64
N PRO A 90 -42.55 -17.17 6.28
CA PRO A 90 -43.81 -17.20 6.98
C PRO A 90 -43.62 -17.68 8.43
N LYS A 91 -43.87 -16.76 9.36
CA LYS A 91 -43.84 -16.87 10.83
C LYS A 91 -44.06 -18.29 11.35
N ARG A 92 -42.96 -18.97 11.74
CA ARG A 92 -43.02 -20.18 12.57
C ARG A 92 -43.54 -19.81 13.95
N GLN A 93 -44.77 -20.22 14.24
CA GLN A 93 -45.42 -20.05 15.54
C GLN A 93 -44.70 -20.94 16.57
N MET A 94 -43.83 -20.37 17.40
CA MET A 94 -43.21 -21.08 18.53
C MET A 94 -44.21 -21.19 19.69
N ASN A 95 -44.51 -22.41 20.10
CA ASN A 95 -45.40 -22.73 21.21
C ASN A 95 -44.60 -22.75 22.52
N PRO A 96 -44.87 -21.87 23.52
CA PRO A 96 -44.08 -21.81 24.73
C PRO A 96 -44.64 -22.79 25.75
N ARG A 97 -44.31 -24.08 25.62
CA ARG A 97 -44.46 -25.01 26.74
C ARG A 97 -43.25 -25.90 26.86
N VAL A 98 -42.72 -25.89 28.08
CA VAL A 98 -41.68 -26.74 28.66
C VAL A 98 -40.26 -26.24 28.36
N LEU A 99 -39.64 -25.59 29.36
CA LEU A 99 -38.38 -26.03 29.99
C LEU A 99 -37.89 -25.02 31.07
N GLY A 100 -38.09 -25.38 32.34
CA GLY A 100 -37.18 -25.22 33.50
C GLY A 100 -36.62 -23.86 33.95
N PRO A 101 -36.53 -23.58 35.28
CA PRO A 101 -36.09 -22.29 35.79
C PRO A 101 -34.56 -22.10 35.73
N TRP A 102 -34.19 -20.87 35.38
CA TRP A 102 -32.84 -20.32 35.37
C TRP A 102 -32.19 -20.34 36.76
N THR A 103 -30.99 -20.92 36.87
CA THR A 103 -30.06 -20.64 37.98
C THR A 103 -28.99 -19.66 37.49
N LYS A 104 -29.00 -18.44 38.05
CA LYS A 104 -27.91 -17.46 37.91
C LYS A 104 -26.60 -18.04 38.45
N ARG A 105 -25.50 -17.86 37.72
CA ARG A 105 -24.17 -17.73 38.31
C ARG A 105 -23.52 -16.45 37.79
N SER A 106 -23.08 -15.63 38.74
CA SER A 106 -22.18 -14.48 38.58
C SER A 106 -21.27 -14.49 39.81
N PRO A 107 -20.07 -13.88 39.79
CA PRO A 107 -19.21 -13.51 38.67
C PRO A 107 -18.15 -14.59 38.34
#